data_AF-A0A7J4K1A5-F1
#
_entry.id   AF-A0A7J4K1A5-F1
#
_cell.length_a   1.000
_cell.length_b   1.000
_cell.length_c   1.000
_cell.angle_alpha   90.00
_cell.angle_beta   90.00
_cell.angle_gamma   90.00
#
_symmetry.space_group_name_H-M   'P 1'
#
loop_
_entity.id
_entity.type
_entity.pdbx_description
1 polymer ?
#
loop_
_entity_poly.entity_id
_entity_poly.type
_entity_poly.pdbx_seq_one_letter_code
_entity_poly.pdbx_strand_id
1 'polypeptide(L)'
;MKIRLCIDKTVHDNAAHYYDKTKEMREKAKGLETAIAETKKEIEKARKEEGKQAERKKESVKIKREKEWYEKFHWFYTSGNRLVIGGKDAQQNDLVFARHMDDTDLFFHADIQGGTVVILKDGTNANEEEKKEAAQFAASFSNAWKNGNASVDVYAVQKNQLSKHATGGYVPTGAFAITGSREWFRKTQLGVRIGLIDFVVVVPQCTKTKIKREEIIAPLSSGKEKGELAKILAKKLGAHPDELLQILPSGKSKIIEQKNG
;
A
#
# COMPACT_ATOMS: atom_id res chain seq x y z
N MET A 1 0.45 64.42 11.72
CA MET A 1 0.99 63.92 13.00
C MET A 1 1.04 65.09 13.98
N LYS A 2 0.24 65.07 15.06
CA LYS A 2 0.22 66.14 16.09
C LYS A 2 1.12 65.70 17.24
N ILE A 3 2.13 66.50 17.58
CA ILE A 3 3.11 66.20 18.65
C ILE A 3 2.71 67.00 19.89
N ARG A 4 2.66 66.36 21.06
CA ARG A 4 2.32 67.00 22.34
C ARG A 4 3.62 67.42 23.03
N LEU A 5 3.87 68.72 23.13
CA LEU A 5 5.05 69.27 23.80
C LEU A 5 4.71 69.60 25.25
N CYS A 6 5.64 69.34 26.17
CA CYS A 6 5.52 69.83 27.54
C CYS A 6 5.99 71.29 27.56
N ILE A 7 5.13 72.18 28.02
CA ILE A 7 5.36 73.63 27.98
C ILE A 7 6.44 74.05 28.99
N ASP A 8 6.61 73.27 30.06
CA ASP A 8 7.59 73.49 31.13
C ASP A 8 9.03 73.04 30.76
N LYS A 9 9.23 72.53 29.54
CA LYS A 9 10.52 72.02 29.06
C LYS A 9 10.98 72.79 27.83
N THR A 10 12.29 72.92 27.65
CA THR A 10 12.83 73.58 26.45
C THR A 10 12.49 72.79 25.18
N VAL A 11 12.51 73.45 24.03
CA VAL A 11 12.29 72.81 22.73
C VAL A 11 13.29 71.67 22.51
N HIS A 12 14.53 71.85 22.96
CA HIS A 12 15.58 70.82 22.92
C HIS A 12 15.28 69.63 23.82
N ASP A 13 14.80 69.86 25.05
CA ASP A 13 14.46 68.77 25.99
C ASP A 13 13.25 67.94 25.52
N ASN A 14 12.25 68.58 24.91
CA ASN A 14 11.14 67.88 24.30
C ASN A 14 11.59 67.02 23.11
N ALA A 15 12.49 67.53 22.27
CA ALA A 15 13.05 66.79 21.14
C ALA A 15 13.89 65.58 21.62
N ALA A 16 14.71 65.76 22.65
CA ALA A 16 15.49 64.70 23.27
C ALA A 16 14.59 63.59 23.85
N HIS A 17 13.53 63.95 24.58
CA HIS A 17 12.58 62.98 25.12
C HIS A 17 11.90 62.11 24.04
N TYR A 18 11.50 62.70 22.91
CA TYR A 18 10.92 61.94 21.80
C TYR A 18 11.97 61.06 21.09
N TYR A 19 13.21 61.52 21.01
CA TYR A 19 14.33 60.74 20.47
C TYR A 19 14.62 59.51 21.34
N ASP A 20 14.73 59.69 22.64
CA ASP A 20 14.98 58.62 23.62
C ASP A 20 13.84 57.61 23.64
N LYS A 21 12.59 58.08 23.63
CA LYS A 21 11.41 57.21 23.52
C LYS A 21 11.39 56.40 22.23
N THR A 22 11.81 56.99 21.11
CA THR A 22 11.90 56.28 19.83
C THR A 22 13.01 55.24 19.84
N LYS A 23 14.15 55.55 20.47
CA LYS A 23 15.26 54.59 20.66
C LYS A 23 14.83 53.42 21.53
N GLU A 24 14.18 53.67 22.66
CA GLU A 24 13.66 52.64 23.56
C GLU A 24 12.61 51.74 22.88
N MET A 25 11.67 52.33 22.13
CA MET A 25 10.69 51.55 21.36
C MET A 25 11.33 50.69 20.27
N ARG A 26 12.41 51.17 19.61
CA ARG A 26 13.17 50.38 18.63
C ARG A 26 13.91 49.21 19.28
N GLU A 27 14.49 49.41 20.45
CA GLU A 27 15.15 48.32 21.19
C GLU A 27 14.14 47.26 21.66
N LYS A 28 12.98 47.69 22.17
CA LYS A 28 11.87 46.78 22.52
C LYS A 28 11.34 46.02 21.31
N ALA A 29 11.23 46.67 20.14
CA ALA A 29 10.81 46.00 18.90
C ALA A 29 11.80 44.92 18.46
N LYS A 30 13.11 45.19 18.52
CA LYS A 30 14.15 44.18 18.24
C LYS A 30 14.11 43.00 19.22
N GLY A 31 13.89 43.29 20.51
CA GLY A 31 13.70 42.24 21.52
C GLY A 31 12.48 41.37 21.26
N LEU A 32 11.39 41.95 20.76
CA LEU A 32 10.19 41.20 20.40
C LEU A 32 10.38 40.35 19.13
N GLU A 33 11.06 40.87 18.11
CA GLU A 33 11.37 40.14 16.88
C GLU A 33 12.23 38.90 17.14
N THR A 34 13.24 39.03 18.02
CA THR A 34 14.10 37.92 18.44
C THR A 34 13.31 36.87 19.22
N ALA A 35 12.48 37.27 20.18
CA ALA A 35 11.61 36.36 20.92
C ALA A 35 10.62 35.60 20.02
N ILE A 36 10.04 36.28 19.02
CA ILE A 36 9.14 35.64 18.03
C ILE A 36 9.90 34.62 17.19
N ALA A 37 11.13 34.94 16.77
CA ALA A 37 11.96 34.02 15.98
C ALA A 37 12.35 32.76 16.77
N GLU A 38 12.71 32.91 18.04
CA GLU A 38 13.00 31.79 18.94
C GLU A 38 11.77 30.92 19.18
N THR A 39 10.63 31.54 19.51
CA THR A 39 9.36 30.84 19.71
C THR A 39 8.95 30.04 18.47
N LYS A 40 9.09 30.61 17.26
CA LYS A 40 8.81 29.90 16.00
C LYS A 40 9.72 28.69 15.81
N LYS A 41 11.00 28.81 16.16
CA LYS A 41 11.98 27.72 16.05
C LYS A 41 11.66 26.60 17.05
N GLU A 42 11.22 26.94 18.25
CA GLU A 42 10.76 25.97 19.25
C GLU A 42 9.49 25.24 18.81
N ILE A 43 8.50 25.97 18.27
CA ILE A 43 7.28 25.37 17.70
C ILE A 43 7.62 24.39 16.57
N GLU A 44 8.56 24.72 15.68
CA GLU A 44 8.98 23.79 14.64
C GLU A 44 9.67 22.54 15.19
N LYS A 45 10.52 22.68 16.23
CA LYS A 45 11.16 21.54 16.88
C LYS A 45 10.12 20.65 17.56
N ALA A 46 9.20 21.24 18.33
CA ALA A 46 8.12 20.52 18.99
C ALA A 46 7.26 19.76 17.98
N ARG A 47 6.87 20.38 16.85
CA ARG A 47 6.12 19.70 15.78
C ARG A 47 6.90 18.54 15.14
N LYS A 48 8.22 18.69 14.95
CA LYS A 48 9.08 17.60 14.45
C LYS A 48 9.18 16.46 15.46
N GLU A 49 9.26 16.76 16.75
CA GLU A 49 9.29 15.75 17.81
C GLU A 49 7.95 15.05 18.01
N GLU A 50 6.83 15.77 17.95
CA GLU A 50 5.48 15.21 17.93
C GLU A 50 5.27 14.29 16.72
N GLY A 51 5.73 14.69 15.54
CA GLY A 51 5.72 13.85 14.34
C GLY A 51 6.51 12.54 14.54
N LYS A 52 7.73 12.64 15.07
CA LYS A 52 8.57 11.48 15.41
C LYS A 52 7.96 10.61 16.51
N GLN A 53 7.34 11.20 17.52
CA GLN A 53 6.65 10.44 18.57
C GLN A 53 5.39 9.75 18.05
N ALA A 54 4.64 10.38 17.15
CA ALA A 54 3.49 9.77 16.50
C ALA A 54 3.91 8.59 15.60
N GLU A 55 5.03 8.71 14.88
CA GLU A 55 5.64 7.60 14.13
C GLU A 55 6.07 6.46 15.06
N ARG A 56 6.79 6.76 16.16
CA ARG A 56 7.18 5.75 17.17
C ARG A 56 6.00 5.09 17.87
N LYS A 57 4.91 5.84 18.13
CA LYS A 57 3.67 5.29 18.68
C LYS A 57 2.96 4.37 17.68
N LYS A 58 2.95 4.70 16.39
CA LYS A 58 2.45 3.78 15.35
C LYS A 58 3.30 2.53 15.22
N GLU A 59 4.61 2.65 15.37
CA GLU A 59 5.55 1.53 15.31
C GLU A 59 5.42 0.59 16.53
N SER A 60 5.12 1.13 17.71
CA SER A 60 4.92 0.36 18.96
C SER A 60 3.54 -0.26 19.15
N VAL A 61 2.52 0.16 18.38
CA VAL A 61 1.20 -0.49 18.32
C VAL A 61 1.18 -1.67 17.34
N LYS A 62 2.34 -2.08 16.82
CA LYS A 62 2.49 -3.44 16.27
C LYS A 62 2.41 -4.42 17.43
N ILE A 63 1.18 -4.84 17.77
CA ILE A 63 0.95 -6.11 18.47
C ILE A 63 1.80 -7.12 17.73
N LYS A 64 2.85 -7.60 18.39
CA LYS A 64 3.91 -8.44 17.82
C LYS A 64 3.31 -9.83 17.60
N ARG A 65 2.38 -9.95 16.64
CA ARG A 65 1.83 -11.24 16.24
C ARG A 65 3.01 -12.07 15.74
N GLU A 66 3.02 -13.34 16.12
CA GLU A 66 3.89 -14.29 15.45
C GLU A 66 3.47 -14.32 13.99
N LYS A 67 4.41 -13.97 13.11
CA LYS A 67 4.13 -13.95 11.68
C LYS A 67 3.87 -15.37 11.23
N GLU A 68 2.73 -15.57 10.59
CA GLU A 68 2.41 -16.84 9.98
C GLU A 68 3.36 -17.12 8.82
N TRP A 69 3.63 -18.41 8.57
CA TRP A 69 4.61 -18.84 7.58
C TRP A 69 4.30 -18.34 6.15
N TYR A 70 3.03 -18.08 5.85
CA TYR A 70 2.55 -17.63 4.55
C TYR A 70 2.71 -16.13 4.33
N GLU A 71 2.97 -15.33 5.38
CA GLU A 71 3.08 -13.87 5.27
C GLU A 71 4.28 -13.39 4.45
N LYS A 72 5.26 -14.28 4.22
CA LYS A 72 6.37 -14.02 3.31
C LYS A 72 5.93 -13.93 1.85
N PHE A 73 4.80 -14.53 1.49
CA PHE A 73 4.21 -14.54 0.14
C PHE A 73 3.17 -13.42 -0.03
N HIS A 74 2.61 -13.27 -1.23
CA HIS A 74 1.31 -12.60 -1.38
C HIS A 74 0.23 -13.54 -0.87
N TRP A 75 -0.73 -13.07 -0.09
CA TRP A 75 -1.73 -13.95 0.49
C TRP A 75 -3.02 -13.19 0.82
N PHE A 76 -4.12 -13.93 0.88
CA PHE A 76 -5.39 -13.47 1.42
C PHE A 76 -6.26 -14.66 1.85
N TYR A 77 -7.36 -14.38 2.56
CA TYR A 77 -8.40 -15.37 2.82
C TYR A 77 -9.60 -15.11 1.91
N THR A 78 -10.13 -16.17 1.31
CA THR A 78 -11.36 -16.10 0.52
C THR A 78 -12.56 -15.75 1.39
N SER A 79 -13.69 -15.41 0.76
CA SER A 79 -14.97 -15.26 1.46
C SER A 79 -15.43 -16.53 2.19
N GLY A 80 -14.97 -17.71 1.75
CA GLY A 80 -15.18 -19.00 2.41
C GLY A 80 -14.12 -19.37 3.46
N ASN A 81 -13.26 -18.42 3.86
CA ASN A 81 -12.19 -18.60 4.85
C ASN A 81 -11.11 -19.64 4.44
N ARG A 82 -10.87 -19.80 3.13
CA ARG A 82 -9.74 -20.58 2.62
C ARG A 82 -8.53 -19.70 2.37
N LEU A 83 -7.35 -20.24 2.67
CA LEU A 83 -6.10 -19.52 2.45
C LEU A 83 -5.72 -19.56 0.97
N VAL A 84 -5.38 -18.39 0.43
CA VAL A 84 -4.76 -18.27 -0.89
C VAL A 84 -3.36 -17.67 -0.71
N ILE A 85 -2.38 -18.29 -1.35
CA ILE A 85 -0.99 -17.84 -1.34
C ILE A 85 -0.48 -17.66 -2.78
N GLY A 86 0.44 -16.73 -3.01
CA GLY A 86 1.09 -16.55 -4.29
C GLY A 86 2.51 -16.00 -4.18
N GLY A 87 3.40 -16.47 -5.04
CA GLY A 87 4.81 -16.05 -5.02
C GLY A 87 4.98 -14.55 -5.33
N LYS A 88 6.03 -13.93 -4.79
CA LYS A 88 6.41 -12.55 -5.14
C LYS A 88 7.35 -12.49 -6.35
N ASP A 89 8.04 -13.58 -6.62
CA ASP A 89 9.03 -13.74 -7.67
C ASP A 89 9.08 -15.20 -8.15
N ALA A 90 9.88 -15.45 -9.19
CA ALA A 90 10.01 -16.78 -9.79
C ALA A 90 10.57 -17.85 -8.83
N GLN A 91 11.45 -17.48 -7.90
CA GLN A 91 12.00 -18.42 -6.92
C GLN A 91 10.96 -18.80 -5.88
N GLN A 92 10.17 -17.82 -5.41
CA GLN A 92 9.04 -18.06 -4.53
C GLN A 92 7.94 -18.87 -5.20
N ASN A 93 7.68 -18.67 -6.50
CA ASN A 93 6.74 -19.50 -7.25
C ASN A 93 7.12 -20.99 -7.19
N ASP A 94 8.40 -21.30 -7.39
CA ASP A 94 8.91 -22.66 -7.29
C ASP A 94 8.86 -23.20 -5.87
N LEU A 95 9.17 -22.37 -4.87
CA LEU A 95 9.07 -22.73 -3.45
C LEU A 95 7.63 -23.04 -3.04
N VAL A 96 6.68 -22.22 -3.48
CA VAL A 96 5.24 -22.37 -3.21
C VAL A 96 4.74 -23.67 -3.81
N PHE A 97 5.09 -23.97 -5.06
CA PHE A 97 4.76 -25.24 -5.69
C PHE A 97 5.40 -26.44 -4.98
N ALA A 98 6.71 -26.39 -4.70
CA ALA A 98 7.45 -27.55 -4.22
C ALA A 98 7.18 -27.89 -2.74
N ARG A 99 6.95 -26.88 -1.89
CA ARG A 99 6.82 -27.08 -0.43
C ARG A 99 5.44 -26.81 0.13
N HIS A 100 4.59 -26.10 -0.61
CA HIS A 100 3.33 -25.59 -0.08
C HIS A 100 2.11 -25.94 -0.94
N MET A 101 2.25 -26.79 -1.97
CA MET A 101 1.13 -27.33 -2.73
C MET A 101 0.81 -28.77 -2.30
N ASP A 102 -0.44 -29.00 -1.92
CA ASP A 102 -0.99 -30.31 -1.58
C ASP A 102 -1.91 -30.82 -2.71
N ASP A 103 -2.32 -32.10 -2.67
CA ASP A 103 -3.09 -32.72 -3.75
C ASP A 103 -4.53 -32.19 -3.84
N THR A 104 -5.08 -31.70 -2.74
CA THR A 104 -6.42 -31.08 -2.66
C THR A 104 -6.43 -29.61 -3.09
N ASP A 105 -5.25 -29.02 -3.31
CA ASP A 105 -5.11 -27.62 -3.66
C ASP A 105 -5.31 -27.37 -5.16
N LEU A 106 -5.72 -26.15 -5.50
CA LEU A 106 -5.78 -25.70 -6.89
C LEU A 106 -4.70 -24.66 -7.18
N PHE A 107 -3.98 -24.87 -8.27
CA PHE A 107 -3.00 -23.94 -8.81
C PHE A 107 -3.68 -23.03 -9.82
N PHE A 108 -3.41 -21.73 -9.73
CA PHE A 108 -3.89 -20.69 -10.63
C PHE A 108 -2.71 -19.93 -11.23
N HIS A 109 -2.80 -19.64 -12.53
CA HIS A 109 -1.82 -18.81 -13.22
C HIS A 109 -2.49 -18.04 -14.37
N ALA A 110 -2.11 -16.77 -14.53
CA ALA A 110 -2.60 -15.94 -15.62
C ALA A 110 -1.97 -16.39 -16.95
N ASP A 111 -2.71 -16.40 -18.05
CA ASP A 111 -2.22 -16.80 -19.37
C ASP A 111 -1.39 -15.67 -20.02
N ILE A 112 -0.32 -15.28 -19.34
CA ILE A 112 0.62 -14.23 -19.73
C ILE A 112 2.00 -14.53 -19.13
N GLN A 113 3.05 -14.04 -19.80
CA GLN A 113 4.41 -14.14 -19.28
C GLN A 113 4.58 -13.33 -17.99
N GLY A 114 5.20 -13.93 -16.97
CA GLY A 114 5.39 -13.31 -15.65
C GLY A 114 4.10 -13.24 -14.84
N GLY A 115 3.27 -14.28 -14.93
CA GLY A 115 2.22 -14.54 -13.96
C GLY A 115 2.81 -14.95 -12.60
N THR A 116 2.07 -14.63 -11.54
CA THR A 116 2.35 -15.18 -10.21
C THR A 116 1.73 -16.57 -10.12
N VAL A 117 2.45 -17.52 -9.53
CA VAL A 117 1.86 -18.80 -9.14
C VAL A 117 1.00 -18.56 -7.91
N VAL A 118 -0.28 -18.85 -8.00
CA VAL A 118 -1.24 -18.74 -6.90
C VAL A 118 -1.77 -20.12 -6.56
N ILE A 119 -1.85 -20.44 -5.27
CA ILE A 119 -2.41 -21.68 -4.75
C ILE A 119 -3.58 -21.35 -3.85
N LEU A 120 -4.74 -21.94 -4.15
CA LEU A 120 -5.90 -21.97 -3.26
C LEU A 120 -5.85 -23.27 -2.46
N LYS A 121 -5.69 -23.12 -1.14
CA LYS A 121 -5.70 -24.26 -0.21
C LYS A 121 -7.06 -24.93 -0.18
N ASP A 122 -7.07 -26.26 -0.24
CA ASP A 122 -8.31 -27.06 -0.33
C ASP A 122 -9.22 -26.61 -1.51
N GLY A 123 -8.59 -26.19 -2.62
CA GLY A 123 -9.29 -25.61 -3.76
C GLY A 123 -10.23 -26.56 -4.48
N THR A 124 -9.97 -27.87 -4.43
CA THR A 124 -10.85 -28.89 -5.03
C THR A 124 -12.24 -28.92 -4.38
N ASN A 125 -12.35 -28.53 -3.11
CA ASN A 125 -13.61 -28.41 -2.36
C ASN A 125 -14.13 -26.97 -2.27
N ALA A 126 -13.44 -26.02 -2.92
CA ALA A 126 -13.84 -24.61 -2.91
C ALA A 126 -15.01 -24.36 -3.87
N ASN A 127 -15.87 -23.41 -3.51
CA ASN A 127 -16.98 -23.01 -4.36
C ASN A 127 -16.50 -22.11 -5.52
N GLU A 128 -17.37 -21.87 -6.49
CA GLU A 128 -17.05 -21.06 -7.67
C GLU A 128 -16.73 -19.59 -7.36
N GLU A 129 -17.22 -19.04 -6.24
CA GLU A 129 -16.89 -17.67 -5.82
C GLU A 129 -15.45 -17.58 -5.34
N GLU A 130 -15.02 -18.53 -4.50
CA GLU A 130 -13.65 -18.62 -3.99
C GLU A 130 -12.63 -18.87 -5.11
N LYS A 131 -12.98 -19.72 -6.08
CA LYS A 131 -12.14 -19.90 -7.28
C LYS A 131 -12.03 -18.63 -8.10
N LYS A 132 -13.11 -17.86 -8.26
CA LYS A 132 -13.09 -16.55 -8.94
C LYS A 132 -12.25 -15.53 -8.19
N GLU A 133 -12.29 -15.53 -6.86
CA GLU A 133 -11.41 -14.70 -6.03
C GLU A 133 -9.94 -15.05 -6.28
N ALA A 134 -9.57 -16.34 -6.20
CA ALA A 134 -8.22 -16.81 -6.49
C ALA A 134 -7.77 -16.49 -7.93
N ALA A 135 -8.67 -16.63 -8.92
CA ALA A 135 -8.39 -16.29 -10.31
C ALA A 135 -8.12 -14.78 -10.48
N GLN A 136 -8.96 -13.92 -9.89
CA GLN A 136 -8.74 -12.47 -9.93
C GLN A 136 -7.46 -12.05 -9.20
N PHE A 137 -7.09 -12.76 -8.13
CA PHE A 137 -5.80 -12.56 -7.48
C PHE A 137 -4.64 -12.87 -8.44
N ALA A 138 -4.64 -14.05 -9.08
CA ALA A 138 -3.61 -14.45 -10.04
C ALA A 138 -3.52 -13.48 -11.23
N ALA A 139 -4.66 -13.01 -11.74
CA ALA A 139 -4.72 -11.97 -12.76
C ALA A 139 -4.07 -10.66 -12.28
N SER A 140 -4.43 -10.20 -11.09
CA SER A 140 -4.01 -8.90 -10.57
C SER A 140 -2.54 -8.85 -10.17
N PHE A 141 -1.96 -9.97 -9.76
CA PHE A 141 -0.53 -10.09 -9.42
C PHE A 141 0.33 -10.60 -10.59
N SER A 142 -0.16 -10.50 -11.83
CA SER A 142 0.60 -10.84 -13.03
C SER A 142 1.16 -9.59 -13.73
N ASN A 143 2.02 -9.79 -14.72
CA ASN A 143 2.46 -8.70 -15.61
C ASN A 143 1.31 -8.04 -16.39
N ALA A 144 0.11 -8.62 -16.46
CA ALA A 144 -1.06 -7.93 -17.03
C ALA A 144 -1.34 -6.61 -16.28
N TRP A 145 -1.04 -6.55 -14.97
CA TRP A 145 -1.15 -5.32 -14.20
C TRP A 145 -0.12 -4.28 -14.63
N LYS A 146 1.15 -4.69 -14.78
CA LYS A 146 2.24 -3.80 -15.25
C LYS A 146 1.96 -3.22 -16.63
N ASN A 147 1.35 -4.03 -17.49
CA ASN A 147 0.99 -3.67 -18.85
C ASN A 147 -0.26 -2.77 -18.93
N GLY A 148 -0.98 -2.59 -17.82
CA GLY A 148 -2.19 -1.78 -17.79
C GLY A 148 -3.43 -2.48 -18.37
N ASN A 149 -3.43 -3.81 -18.49
CA ASN A 149 -4.56 -4.56 -19.01
C ASN A 149 -5.74 -4.51 -18.04
N ALA A 150 -6.96 -4.33 -18.56
CA ALA A 150 -8.17 -4.38 -17.74
C ALA A 150 -8.55 -5.83 -17.35
N SER A 151 -8.23 -6.81 -18.18
CA SER A 151 -8.51 -8.23 -17.93
C SER A 151 -7.48 -9.15 -18.56
N VAL A 152 -7.38 -10.36 -18.04
CA VAL A 152 -6.55 -11.45 -18.57
C VAL A 152 -7.26 -12.78 -18.36
N ASP A 153 -6.99 -13.76 -19.21
CA ASP A 153 -7.45 -15.12 -18.98
C ASP A 153 -6.60 -15.78 -17.89
N VAL A 154 -7.24 -16.54 -17.02
CA VAL A 154 -6.58 -17.30 -15.96
C VAL A 154 -7.00 -18.75 -16.09
N TYR A 155 -6.11 -19.68 -15.81
CA TYR A 155 -6.45 -21.08 -15.74
C TYR A 155 -6.15 -21.66 -14.35
N ALA A 156 -6.92 -22.67 -13.99
CA ALA A 156 -6.69 -23.49 -12.81
C ALA A 156 -6.41 -24.96 -13.18
N VAL A 157 -5.50 -25.58 -12.44
CA VAL A 157 -5.12 -26.99 -12.58
C VAL A 157 -4.78 -27.62 -11.22
N GLN A 158 -4.85 -28.94 -11.14
CA GLN A 158 -4.44 -29.70 -9.96
C GLN A 158 -2.93 -29.99 -9.96
N LYS A 159 -2.39 -30.37 -8.80
CA LYS A 159 -0.96 -30.66 -8.62
C LYS A 159 -0.43 -31.75 -9.55
N ASN A 160 -1.19 -32.83 -9.73
CA ASN A 160 -0.85 -33.96 -10.60
C ASN A 160 -0.74 -33.58 -12.09
N GLN A 161 -1.26 -32.42 -12.49
CA GLN A 161 -1.20 -31.91 -13.85
C GLN A 161 0.04 -31.04 -14.11
N LEU A 162 0.82 -30.73 -13.07
CA LEU A 162 1.96 -29.84 -13.13
C LEU A 162 3.28 -30.61 -13.07
N SER A 163 4.20 -30.26 -13.96
CA SER A 163 5.54 -30.84 -14.02
C SER A 163 6.60 -29.77 -14.23
N LYS A 164 7.78 -29.97 -13.62
CA LYS A 164 9.01 -29.20 -13.91
C LYS A 164 9.82 -29.77 -15.07
N HIS A 165 9.38 -30.89 -15.62
CA HIS A 165 9.96 -31.54 -16.80
C HIS A 165 8.95 -31.52 -17.94
N ALA A 166 9.37 -30.99 -19.08
CA ALA A 166 8.62 -31.03 -20.32
C ALA A 166 9.34 -31.95 -21.33
N THR A 167 8.65 -32.31 -22.42
CA THR A 167 9.19 -33.16 -23.50
C THR A 167 10.48 -32.61 -24.12
N GLY A 168 10.77 -31.31 -23.96
CA GLY A 168 12.00 -30.64 -24.42
C GLY A 168 13.06 -30.37 -23.34
N GLY A 169 12.92 -30.90 -22.12
CA GLY A 169 13.88 -30.73 -21.03
C GLY A 169 13.32 -30.03 -19.78
N TYR A 170 14.21 -29.41 -19.01
CA TYR A 170 13.85 -28.75 -17.75
C TYR A 170 13.12 -27.43 -18.01
N VAL A 171 12.02 -27.20 -17.30
CA VAL A 171 11.25 -25.97 -17.40
C VAL A 171 11.92 -24.87 -16.54
N PRO A 172 12.11 -23.65 -17.06
CA PRO A 172 12.75 -22.57 -16.31
C PRO A 172 12.08 -22.28 -14.96
N THR A 173 12.85 -21.68 -14.05
CA THR A 173 12.36 -21.24 -12.73
C THR A 173 11.12 -20.36 -12.88
N GLY A 174 10.07 -20.66 -12.09
CA GLY A 174 8.78 -19.98 -12.13
C GLY A 174 7.82 -20.44 -13.22
N ALA A 175 8.23 -21.31 -14.15
CA ALA A 175 7.37 -21.86 -15.19
C ALA A 175 7.06 -23.36 -14.95
N PHE A 176 5.94 -23.84 -15.50
CA PHE A 176 5.46 -25.21 -15.28
C PHE A 176 4.91 -25.79 -16.58
N ALA A 177 5.24 -27.05 -16.86
CA ALA A 177 4.56 -27.82 -17.89
C ALA A 177 3.23 -28.32 -17.35
N ILE A 178 2.18 -28.19 -18.15
CA ILE A 178 0.81 -28.56 -17.78
C ILE A 178 0.34 -29.68 -18.69
N THR A 179 -0.18 -30.75 -18.12
CA THR A 179 -0.79 -31.88 -18.84
C THR A 179 -2.28 -31.99 -18.54
N GLY A 180 -3.07 -32.41 -19.53
CA GLY A 180 -4.51 -32.60 -19.38
C GLY A 180 -5.33 -31.31 -19.56
N SER A 181 -6.56 -31.32 -19.04
CA SER A 181 -7.51 -30.21 -19.18
C SER A 181 -7.22 -29.08 -18.21
N ARG A 182 -7.59 -27.86 -18.60
CA ARG A 182 -7.48 -26.65 -17.77
C ARG A 182 -8.87 -26.11 -17.51
N GLU A 183 -9.14 -25.74 -16.26
CA GLU A 183 -10.33 -24.94 -15.92
C GLU A 183 -10.03 -23.48 -16.26
N TRP A 184 -10.87 -22.82 -17.06
CA TRP A 184 -10.59 -21.48 -17.57
C TRP A 184 -11.51 -20.42 -16.97
N PHE A 185 -10.91 -19.35 -16.49
CA PHE A 185 -11.55 -18.11 -16.04
C PHE A 185 -11.26 -17.02 -17.08
N ARG A 186 -12.14 -16.94 -18.07
CA ARG A 186 -11.99 -16.03 -19.22
C ARG A 186 -12.30 -14.59 -18.84
N LYS A 187 -11.54 -13.64 -19.40
CA LYS A 187 -11.71 -12.19 -19.20
C LYS A 187 -11.77 -11.80 -17.72
N THR A 188 -10.93 -12.43 -16.90
CA THR A 188 -10.85 -12.13 -15.48
C THR A 188 -10.38 -10.69 -15.29
N GLN A 189 -11.24 -9.84 -14.72
CA GLN A 189 -10.95 -8.43 -14.52
C GLN A 189 -9.84 -8.26 -13.49
N LEU A 190 -8.89 -7.37 -13.75
CA LEU A 190 -7.86 -7.01 -12.79
C LEU A 190 -8.41 -5.96 -11.82
N GLY A 191 -8.18 -6.17 -10.54
CA GLY A 191 -8.64 -5.24 -9.50
C GLY A 191 -8.46 -5.84 -8.11
N VAL A 192 -8.03 -5.01 -7.17
CA VAL A 192 -7.88 -5.40 -5.77
C VAL A 192 -8.48 -4.35 -4.84
N ARG A 193 -8.99 -4.81 -3.70
CA ARG A 193 -9.42 -4.00 -2.56
C ARG A 193 -8.34 -4.00 -1.50
N ILE A 194 -8.08 -2.85 -0.92
CA ILE A 194 -7.07 -2.66 0.12
C ILE A 194 -7.73 -1.99 1.31
N GLY A 195 -7.54 -2.52 2.50
CA GLY A 195 -8.04 -1.88 3.71
C GLY A 195 -7.61 -2.61 4.97
N LEU A 196 -8.39 -2.45 6.04
CA LEU A 196 -8.08 -2.95 7.37
C LEU A 196 -9.09 -4.00 7.84
N ILE A 197 -8.61 -5.16 8.26
CA ILE A 197 -9.36 -6.09 9.10
C ILE A 197 -8.79 -5.95 10.53
N ASP A 198 -7.60 -6.54 10.74
CA ASP A 198 -6.75 -6.33 11.92
C ASP A 198 -5.42 -5.64 11.57
N PHE A 199 -4.96 -5.86 10.35
CA PHE A 199 -3.79 -5.26 9.71
C PHE A 199 -4.17 -4.91 8.26
N VAL A 200 -3.26 -4.27 7.52
CA VAL A 200 -3.51 -3.94 6.12
C VAL A 200 -3.54 -5.23 5.29
N VAL A 201 -4.65 -5.43 4.58
CA VAL A 201 -4.86 -6.57 3.69
C VAL A 201 -5.09 -6.10 2.26
N VAL A 202 -4.70 -6.94 1.30
CA VAL A 202 -5.06 -6.81 -0.11
C VAL A 202 -5.85 -8.04 -0.48
N VAL A 203 -7.06 -7.85 -0.99
CA VAL A 203 -7.92 -8.94 -1.47
C VAL A 203 -8.37 -8.66 -2.90
N PRO A 204 -8.76 -9.67 -3.67
CA PRO A 204 -9.43 -9.48 -4.95
C PRO A 204 -10.64 -8.56 -4.84
N GLN A 205 -10.87 -7.72 -5.85
CA GLN A 205 -12.02 -6.80 -5.86
C GLN A 205 -13.36 -7.51 -5.71
N CYS A 206 -13.51 -8.73 -6.23
CA CYS A 206 -14.72 -9.55 -6.18
C CYS A 206 -14.95 -10.23 -4.83
N THR A 207 -13.99 -10.17 -3.90
CA THR A 207 -14.13 -10.77 -2.57
C THR A 207 -15.27 -10.12 -1.81
N LYS A 208 -16.07 -10.87 -1.05
CA LYS A 208 -17.21 -10.32 -0.28
C LYS A 208 -16.87 -9.98 1.18
N THR A 209 -15.64 -10.24 1.61
CA THR A 209 -15.16 -9.95 2.96
C THR A 209 -15.33 -8.47 3.33
N LYS A 210 -15.78 -8.22 4.56
CA LYS A 210 -15.93 -6.87 5.10
C LYS A 210 -14.56 -6.31 5.48
N ILE A 211 -14.21 -5.17 4.91
CA ILE A 211 -12.92 -4.49 5.13
C ILE A 211 -13.21 -3.07 5.58
N LYS A 212 -12.53 -2.61 6.63
CA LYS A 212 -12.64 -1.24 7.13
C LYS A 212 -11.74 -0.32 6.33
N ARG A 213 -12.20 0.92 6.10
CA ARG A 213 -11.45 1.97 5.39
C ARG A 213 -10.89 1.48 4.05
N GLU A 214 -11.72 0.89 3.23
CA GLU A 214 -11.22 0.26 2.02
C GLU A 214 -11.12 1.19 0.82
N GLU A 215 -10.20 0.86 -0.07
CA GLU A 215 -9.98 1.53 -1.34
C GLU A 215 -9.84 0.46 -2.42
N ILE A 216 -10.48 0.68 -3.57
CA ILE A 216 -10.33 -0.19 -4.74
C ILE A 216 -9.24 0.39 -5.63
N ILE A 217 -8.31 -0.45 -6.08
CA ILE A 217 -7.32 -0.09 -7.09
C ILE A 217 -7.41 -1.01 -8.30
N ALA A 218 -7.09 -0.45 -9.46
CA ALA A 218 -7.03 -1.15 -10.73
C ALA A 218 -5.79 -0.71 -11.53
N PRO A 219 -5.31 -1.54 -12.47
CA PRO A 219 -4.17 -1.18 -13.31
C PRO A 219 -4.53 -0.03 -14.25
N LEU A 220 -3.61 0.93 -14.41
CA LEU A 220 -3.74 2.01 -15.37
C LEU A 220 -2.36 2.51 -15.77
N SER A 221 -2.02 2.48 -17.07
CA SER A 221 -0.69 2.86 -17.56
C SER A 221 -0.33 4.34 -17.34
N SER A 222 -1.34 5.22 -17.24
CA SER A 222 -1.21 6.63 -16.84
C SER A 222 -1.46 6.87 -15.34
N GLY A 223 -1.62 5.79 -14.57
CA GLY A 223 -1.85 5.82 -13.14
C GLY A 223 -0.61 6.19 -12.33
N LYS A 224 -0.76 6.14 -11.02
CA LYS A 224 0.29 6.45 -10.05
C LYS A 224 1.28 5.30 -9.94
N GLU A 225 2.55 5.64 -9.78
CA GLU A 225 3.58 4.67 -9.43
C GLU A 225 3.29 4.01 -8.09
N LYS A 226 3.73 2.76 -7.93
CA LYS A 226 3.54 1.96 -6.71
C LYS A 226 3.97 2.71 -5.44
N GLY A 227 5.10 3.43 -5.52
CA GLY A 227 5.64 4.26 -4.45
C GLY A 227 4.75 5.44 -4.03
N GLU A 228 4.22 6.16 -5.02
CA GLU A 228 3.31 7.28 -4.77
C GLU A 228 1.97 6.79 -4.22
N LEU A 229 1.44 5.71 -4.80
CA LEU A 229 0.20 5.08 -4.36
C LEU A 229 0.28 4.60 -2.91
N ALA A 230 1.40 3.95 -2.53
CA ALA A 230 1.62 3.51 -1.16
C ALA A 230 1.58 4.68 -0.16
N LYS A 231 2.13 5.85 -0.51
CA LYS A 231 2.07 7.05 0.35
C LYS A 231 0.65 7.60 0.51
N ILE A 232 -0.15 7.56 -0.56
CA ILE A 232 -1.55 8.01 -0.52
C ILE A 232 -2.40 7.05 0.34
N LEU A 233 -2.27 5.75 0.09
CA LEU A 233 -2.96 4.72 0.85
C LEU A 233 -2.53 4.70 2.32
N ALA A 234 -1.25 4.93 2.62
CA ALA A 234 -0.74 5.03 3.99
C ALA A 234 -1.46 6.12 4.79
N LYS A 235 -1.72 7.29 4.18
CA LYS A 235 -2.47 8.38 4.81
C LYS A 235 -3.94 8.02 5.02
N LYS A 236 -4.59 7.39 4.05
CA LYS A 236 -6.01 7.01 4.12
C LYS A 236 -6.27 5.88 5.13
N LEU A 237 -5.40 4.87 5.13
CA LEU A 237 -5.52 3.69 5.98
C LEU A 237 -4.93 3.91 7.38
N GLY A 238 -4.01 4.86 7.52
CA GLY A 238 -3.26 5.07 8.76
C GLY A 238 -2.12 4.05 8.96
N ALA A 239 -1.63 3.45 7.88
CA ALA A 239 -0.58 2.42 7.88
C ALA A 239 0.79 2.97 7.43
N HIS A 240 1.85 2.18 7.63
CA HIS A 240 3.19 2.55 7.17
C HIS A 240 3.33 2.32 5.65
N PRO A 241 3.93 3.24 4.86
CA PRO A 241 4.09 3.08 3.42
C PRO A 241 4.80 1.78 3.02
N ASP A 242 5.80 1.33 3.78
CA ASP A 242 6.56 0.12 3.46
C ASP A 242 5.73 -1.16 3.53
N GLU A 243 4.72 -1.21 4.42
CA GLU A 243 3.81 -2.35 4.49
C GLU A 243 2.97 -2.44 3.20
N LEU A 244 2.50 -1.29 2.72
CA LEU A 244 1.76 -1.19 1.47
C LEU A 244 2.62 -1.56 0.26
N LEU A 245 3.90 -1.16 0.23
CA LEU A 245 4.81 -1.53 -0.85
C LEU A 245 5.00 -3.05 -0.98
N GLN A 246 4.93 -3.80 0.12
CA GLN A 246 5.13 -5.25 0.11
C GLN A 246 3.91 -6.03 -0.38
N ILE A 247 2.71 -5.47 -0.27
CA ILE A 247 1.44 -6.15 -0.59
C ILE A 247 0.79 -5.65 -1.88
N LEU A 248 1.19 -4.48 -2.38
CA LEU A 248 0.65 -3.89 -3.60
C LEU A 248 1.12 -4.63 -4.87
N PRO A 249 0.24 -4.82 -5.87
CA PRO A 249 0.65 -5.29 -7.19
C PRO A 249 1.75 -4.44 -7.80
N SER A 250 2.55 -5.05 -8.68
CA SER A 250 3.61 -4.35 -9.38
C SER A 250 3.04 -3.64 -10.60
N GLY A 251 3.21 -2.32 -10.69
CA GLY A 251 2.82 -1.51 -11.84
C GLY A 251 2.08 -0.23 -11.47
N LYS A 252 1.78 0.57 -12.48
CA LYS A 252 1.03 1.82 -12.31
C LYS A 252 -0.45 1.52 -12.06
N SER A 253 -1.02 2.22 -11.09
CA SER A 253 -2.36 1.91 -10.60
C SER A 253 -3.16 3.18 -10.37
N LYS A 254 -4.48 3.07 -10.46
CA LYS A 254 -5.42 4.13 -10.11
C LYS A 254 -6.34 3.67 -8.99
N ILE A 255 -6.64 4.57 -8.06
CA ILE A 255 -7.72 4.40 -7.08
C ILE A 255 -9.04 4.65 -7.80
N ILE A 256 -9.94 3.66 -7.76
CA ILE A 256 -11.30 3.79 -8.27
C ILE A 256 -12.15 4.36 -7.14
N GLU A 257 -12.66 5.58 -7.32
CA GLU A 257 -13.67 6.13 -6.42
C GLU A 257 -14.97 5.33 -6.60
N GLN A 258 -15.47 4.76 -5.50
CA GLN A 258 -16.85 4.28 -5.49
C GLN A 258 -17.74 5.51 -5.65
N LYS A 259 -18.39 5.65 -6.81
CA LYS A 259 -19.61 6.46 -6.88
C LYS A 259 -20.61 5.75 -5.97
N ASN A 260 -20.82 6.30 -4.78
CA ASN A 260 -21.97 5.97 -3.96
C ASN A 260 -23.22 6.26 -4.82
N GLY A 261 -23.84 5.19 -5.31
CA GLY A 261 -25.17 5.23 -5.90
C GLY A 261 -26.23 5.33 -4.81
#